data_AF-X0WBK6-F1
#
_entry.id   AF-X0WBK6-F1
#
_cell.length_a   1.000
_cell.length_b   1.000
_cell.length_c   1.000
_cell.angle_alpha   90.00
_cell.angle_beta   90.00
_cell.angle_gamma   90.00
#
_symmetry.space_group_name_H-M   'P 1'
#
loop_
_entity.id
_entity.type
_entity.pdbx_description
1 polymer ?
#
loop_
_entity_poly.entity_id
_entity_poly.type
_entity_poly.pdbx_seq_one_letter_code
_entity_poly.pdbx_strand_id
1 'polypeptide(L)'
;ALERARLFDLLKEQRIHEQAALLDLSNQLLSRLDLDDVVGYLVEEARRLLQADACALLLPGEESGHLAFRAASGWHFDPVASQRQMSTEEHNGPGLVMRTQQPLLVEDIEASDPGDWGADWVLAEGFRGHAVVPLVVDGDSIGVLMIDTRQPRLLNEDEVRFLRLMANQAAIAIEKARLHLEEIGRQRMERELAIGRQIQLGLLPKETPVVPGWEFAAVYRAARQVGGDFYDFLELPGKPGQLGLVIADVAGKGVPAAL
;
A
#
# COMPACT_ATOMS: atom_id res chain seq x y z
N ALA A 1 37.66 -23.42 -29.06
CA ALA A 1 37.62 -23.93 -27.67
C ALA A 1 37.82 -22.80 -26.65
N LEU A 2 38.92 -22.04 -26.71
CA LEU A 2 39.19 -20.88 -25.85
C LEU A 2 38.12 -19.78 -25.91
N GLU A 3 37.63 -19.45 -27.09
CA GLU A 3 36.58 -18.43 -27.27
C GLU A 3 35.23 -18.83 -26.69
N ARG A 4 34.90 -20.13 -26.76
CA ARG A 4 33.68 -20.70 -26.17
C ARG A 4 33.74 -20.74 -24.64
N ALA A 5 34.91 -21.02 -24.08
CA ALA A 5 35.15 -20.96 -22.64
C ALA A 5 35.06 -19.52 -22.12
N ARG A 6 35.66 -18.56 -22.84
CA ARG A 6 35.62 -17.14 -22.49
C ARG A 6 34.21 -16.56 -22.53
N LEU A 7 33.40 -16.92 -23.54
CA LEU A 7 31.98 -16.56 -23.62
C LEU A 7 31.17 -17.15 -22.46
N PHE A 8 31.46 -18.39 -22.08
CA PHE A 8 30.78 -19.05 -20.97
C PHE A 8 31.10 -18.38 -19.62
N ASP A 9 32.36 -18.04 -19.38
CA ASP A 9 32.78 -17.35 -18.16
C ASP A 9 32.17 -15.95 -18.07
N LEU A 10 32.12 -15.21 -19.18
CA LEU A 10 31.55 -13.85 -19.23
C LEU A 10 30.04 -13.85 -18.97
N LEU A 11 29.30 -14.81 -19.56
CA LEU A 11 27.87 -15.01 -19.28
C LEU A 11 27.62 -15.40 -17.82
N LYS A 12 28.50 -16.21 -17.24
CA LYS A 12 28.40 -16.63 -15.84
C LYS A 12 28.66 -15.46 -14.88
N GLU A 13 29.67 -14.64 -15.16
CA GLU A 13 29.95 -13.41 -14.40
C GLU A 13 28.80 -12.42 -14.47
N GLN A 14 28.25 -12.18 -15.67
CA GLN A 14 27.10 -11.29 -15.85
C GLN A 14 25.89 -11.79 -15.03
N ARG A 15 25.60 -13.09 -15.06
CA ARG A 15 24.49 -13.68 -14.32
C ARG A 15 24.67 -13.61 -12.79
N ILE A 16 25.91 -13.74 -12.31
CA ILE A 16 26.23 -13.56 -10.89
C ILE A 16 26.03 -12.09 -10.48
N HIS A 17 26.46 -11.14 -11.31
CA HIS A 17 26.27 -9.71 -11.04
C HIS A 17 24.80 -9.31 -11.02
N GLU A 18 24.00 -9.79 -11.97
CA GLU A 18 22.54 -9.57 -11.99
C GLU A 18 21.87 -10.13 -10.73
N GLN A 19 22.21 -11.36 -10.34
CA GLN A 19 21.68 -11.99 -9.12
C GLN A 19 22.08 -11.22 -7.86
N ALA A 20 23.33 -10.76 -7.78
CA ALA A 20 23.81 -9.98 -6.65
C ALA A 20 23.09 -8.63 -6.56
N ALA A 21 22.91 -7.93 -7.68
CA ALA A 21 22.16 -6.68 -7.73
C ALA A 21 20.70 -6.85 -7.31
N LEU A 22 20.04 -7.94 -7.74
CA LEU A 22 18.68 -8.26 -7.33
C LEU A 22 18.56 -8.62 -5.85
N LEU A 23 19.51 -9.39 -5.32
CA LEU A 23 19.54 -9.72 -3.89
C LEU A 23 19.77 -8.48 -3.02
N ASP A 24 20.67 -7.59 -3.45
CA ASP A 24 20.92 -6.34 -2.75
C ASP A 24 19.69 -5.43 -2.78
N LEU A 25 19.08 -5.25 -3.96
CA LEU A 25 17.81 -4.53 -4.12
C LEU A 25 16.72 -5.14 -3.23
N SER A 26 16.57 -6.47 -3.22
CA SER A 26 15.60 -7.19 -2.38
C SER A 26 15.81 -6.90 -0.90
N ASN A 27 17.04 -7.05 -0.39
CA ASN A 27 17.37 -6.79 1.00
C ASN A 27 17.10 -5.33 1.39
N GLN A 28 17.48 -4.40 0.51
CA GLN A 28 17.27 -2.98 0.73
C GLN A 28 15.78 -2.60 0.73
N LEU A 29 14.98 -3.14 -0.18
CA LEU A 29 13.53 -2.91 -0.21
C LEU A 29 12.84 -3.53 1.02
N LEU A 30 13.22 -4.76 1.40
CA LEU A 30 12.60 -5.47 2.53
C LEU A 30 12.95 -4.91 3.90
N SER A 31 14.08 -4.19 4.02
CA SER A 31 14.51 -3.51 5.24
C SER A 31 13.76 -2.21 5.53
N ARG A 32 13.07 -1.66 4.54
CA ARG A 32 12.26 -0.45 4.67
C ARG A 32 10.84 -0.83 5.06
N LEU A 33 10.27 -0.05 5.97
CA LEU A 33 8.89 -0.23 6.46
C LEU A 33 7.94 0.83 5.88
N ASP A 34 8.49 1.95 5.41
CA ASP A 34 7.73 3.02 4.78
C ASP A 34 7.60 2.77 3.28
N LEU A 35 6.36 2.84 2.77
CA LEU A 35 6.05 2.64 1.36
C LEU A 35 6.76 3.67 0.48
N ASP A 36 6.79 4.94 0.90
CA ASP A 36 7.36 6.04 0.11
C ASP A 36 8.87 5.87 -0.06
N ASP A 37 9.56 5.44 1.01
CA ASP A 37 10.99 5.10 0.96
C ASP A 37 11.28 3.91 0.04
N VAL A 38 10.40 2.89 0.04
CA VAL A 38 10.53 1.70 -0.82
C VAL A 38 10.40 2.09 -2.29
N VAL A 39 9.33 2.82 -2.65
CA VAL A 39 9.08 3.19 -4.05
C VAL A 39 10.08 4.22 -4.57
N GLY A 40 10.51 5.17 -3.74
CA GLY A 40 11.52 6.17 -4.08
C GLY A 40 12.87 5.55 -4.40
N TYR A 41 13.36 4.67 -3.51
CA TYR A 41 14.61 3.96 -3.74
C TYR A 41 14.57 3.09 -5.01
N LEU A 42 13.46 2.38 -5.24
CA LEU A 42 13.29 1.54 -6.42
C LEU A 42 13.43 2.34 -7.72
N VAL A 43 12.74 3.48 -7.85
CA VAL A 43 12.76 4.23 -9.12
C VAL A 43 14.13 4.83 -9.40
N GLU A 44 14.86 5.27 -8.36
CA GLU A 44 16.24 5.74 -8.49
C GLU A 44 17.18 4.62 -8.93
N GLU A 45 17.06 3.46 -8.27
CA GLU A 45 17.95 2.33 -8.53
C GLU A 45 17.67 1.70 -9.91
N ALA A 46 16.41 1.57 -10.29
CA ALA A 46 16.02 1.08 -11.60
C ALA A 46 16.53 2.00 -12.71
N ARG A 47 16.37 3.32 -12.55
CA ARG A 47 16.90 4.32 -13.49
C ARG A 47 18.41 4.19 -13.63
N ARG A 48 19.14 4.07 -12.51
CA ARG A 48 20.61 3.97 -12.49
C ARG A 48 21.10 2.69 -13.16
N LEU A 49 20.53 1.54 -12.81
CA LEU A 49 20.98 0.23 -13.30
C LEU A 49 20.66 0.02 -14.78
N LEU A 50 19.52 0.51 -15.25
CA LEU A 50 19.12 0.43 -16.66
C LEU A 50 19.65 1.60 -17.51
N GLN A 51 20.36 2.55 -16.89
CA GLN A 51 20.87 3.75 -17.54
C GLN A 51 19.76 4.49 -18.32
N ALA A 52 18.58 4.61 -17.70
CA ALA A 52 17.44 5.30 -18.27
C ALA A 52 17.51 6.80 -17.91
N ASP A 53 16.84 7.63 -18.71
CA ASP A 53 16.77 9.07 -18.42
C ASP A 53 15.80 9.35 -17.27
N ALA A 54 14.69 8.60 -17.23
CA ALA A 54 13.70 8.67 -16.17
C ALA A 54 13.10 7.29 -15.82
N CYS A 55 12.50 7.22 -14.64
CA CYS A 55 11.78 6.05 -14.14
C CYS A 55 10.59 6.54 -13.30
N ALA A 56 9.48 5.81 -13.34
CA ALA A 56 8.32 6.08 -12.50
C ALA A 56 7.59 4.80 -12.09
N LEU A 57 6.97 4.85 -10.92
CA LEU A 57 6.12 3.79 -10.40
C LEU A 57 4.72 4.34 -10.14
N LEU A 58 3.73 3.67 -10.71
CA LEU A 58 2.31 4.03 -10.61
C LEU A 58 1.57 2.93 -9.85
N LEU A 59 0.75 3.33 -8.88
CA LEU A 59 -0.18 2.46 -8.17
C LEU A 59 -1.60 2.98 -8.38
N PRO A 60 -2.64 2.15 -8.12
CA PRO A 60 -4.02 2.61 -8.07
C PRO A 60 -4.17 3.89 -7.22
N GLY A 61 -4.89 4.85 -7.80
CA GLY A 61 -5.30 6.07 -7.12
C GLY A 61 -6.42 5.83 -6.09
N GLU A 62 -6.85 6.90 -5.42
CA GLU A 62 -8.05 6.84 -4.57
C GLU A 62 -9.34 6.66 -5.40
N GLU A 63 -9.33 7.21 -6.61
CA GLU A 63 -10.43 7.05 -7.56
C GLU A 63 -10.29 5.72 -8.30
N SER A 64 -11.36 4.93 -8.29
CA SER A 64 -11.40 3.67 -9.03
C SER A 64 -11.10 3.92 -10.51
N GLY A 65 -10.37 2.99 -11.12
CA GLY A 65 -10.04 3.08 -12.54
C GLY A 65 -8.94 4.09 -12.87
N HIS A 66 -8.22 4.64 -11.88
CA HIS A 66 -7.10 5.56 -12.11
C HIS A 66 -5.78 5.04 -11.53
N LEU A 67 -4.67 5.37 -12.19
CA LEU A 67 -3.32 5.20 -11.71
C LEU A 67 -2.75 6.55 -11.29
N ALA A 68 -2.10 6.59 -10.13
CA ALA A 68 -1.42 7.76 -9.60
C ALA A 68 0.09 7.51 -9.57
N PHE A 69 0.88 8.54 -9.89
CA PHE A 69 2.33 8.50 -9.71
C PHE A 69 2.65 8.46 -8.21
N ARG A 70 3.36 7.42 -7.78
CA ARG A 70 3.79 7.26 -6.38
C ARG A 70 5.26 7.61 -6.18
N ALA A 71 6.08 7.32 -7.18
CA ALA A 71 7.47 7.73 -7.21
C ALA A 71 7.92 8.01 -8.63
N ALA A 72 8.87 8.93 -8.78
CA ALA A 72 9.48 9.27 -10.04
C ALA A 72 10.94 9.72 -9.83
N SER A 73 11.82 9.42 -10.79
CA SER A 73 13.21 9.89 -10.81
C SER A 73 13.59 10.27 -12.23
N GLY A 74 14.30 11.40 -12.42
CA GLY A 74 14.82 11.84 -13.73
C GLY A 74 13.83 12.61 -14.63
N TRP A 75 12.65 12.93 -14.08
CA TRP A 75 11.65 13.78 -14.73
C TRP A 75 12.03 15.26 -14.61
N HIS A 76 11.77 16.06 -15.65
CA HIS A 76 11.95 17.52 -15.59
C HIS A 76 10.87 18.18 -14.75
N PHE A 77 9.63 17.68 -14.84
CA PHE A 77 8.49 18.09 -14.04
C PHE A 77 8.06 16.95 -13.14
N ASP A 78 8.11 17.16 -11.83
CA ASP A 78 7.76 16.14 -10.84
C ASP A 78 6.27 15.73 -10.95
N PRO A 79 5.97 14.50 -11.41
CA PRO A 79 4.59 14.04 -11.57
C PRO A 79 3.93 13.68 -10.24
N VAL A 80 4.72 13.40 -9.18
CA VAL A 80 4.23 13.07 -7.84
C VAL A 80 3.79 14.36 -7.14
N ALA A 81 4.64 15.40 -7.16
CA ALA A 81 4.32 16.70 -6.55
C ALA A 81 3.10 17.38 -7.21
N SER A 82 2.89 17.13 -8.50
CA SER A 82 1.71 17.61 -9.24
C SER A 82 0.46 16.73 -9.08
N GLN A 83 0.54 15.66 -8.27
CA GLN A 83 -0.55 14.71 -8.01
C GLN A 83 -1.16 14.15 -9.30
N ARG A 84 -0.31 13.88 -10.31
CA ARG A 84 -0.77 13.46 -11.62
C ARG A 84 -1.42 12.08 -11.54
N GLN A 85 -2.52 11.93 -12.27
CA GLN A 85 -3.24 10.67 -12.44
C GLN A 85 -3.53 10.41 -13.92
N MET A 86 -3.79 9.15 -14.25
CA MET A 86 -4.23 8.73 -15.58
C MET A 86 -5.27 7.61 -15.47
N SER A 87 -6.19 7.57 -16.43
CA SER A 87 -7.19 6.50 -16.50
C SER A 87 -6.54 5.16 -16.83
N THR A 88 -7.00 4.09 -16.19
CA THR A 88 -6.64 2.71 -16.53
C THR A 88 -7.45 2.15 -17.69
N GLU A 89 -8.46 2.86 -18.19
CA GLU A 89 -9.37 2.42 -19.24
C GLU A 89 -9.06 3.07 -20.60
N GLU A 90 -8.34 4.19 -20.59
CA GLU A 90 -7.90 4.87 -21.80
C GLU A 90 -6.81 4.08 -22.55
N HIS A 91 -6.59 4.47 -23.82
CA HIS A 91 -5.49 3.97 -24.63
C HIS A 91 -4.20 4.65 -24.15
N ASN A 92 -3.58 4.06 -23.13
CA ASN A 92 -2.25 4.42 -22.65
C ASN A 92 -1.46 3.18 -22.25
N GLY A 93 -0.12 3.28 -22.30
CA GLY A 93 0.78 2.18 -22.02
C GLY A 93 0.61 1.58 -20.62
N PRO A 94 0.67 2.38 -19.53
CA PRO A 94 0.45 1.91 -18.16
C PRO A 94 -0.84 1.11 -17.95
N GLY A 95 -1.98 1.63 -18.41
CA GLY A 95 -3.28 0.97 -18.32
C GLY A 95 -3.33 -0.34 -19.10
N LEU A 96 -2.77 -0.36 -20.32
CA LEU A 96 -2.68 -1.58 -21.13
C LEU A 96 -1.86 -2.68 -20.41
N VAL A 97 -0.70 -2.33 -19.86
CA VAL A 97 0.16 -3.28 -19.13
C VAL A 97 -0.54 -3.78 -17.87
N MET A 98 -1.22 -2.91 -17.13
CA MET A 98 -1.96 -3.31 -15.94
C MET A 98 -3.07 -4.33 -16.26
N ARG A 99 -3.80 -4.15 -17.37
CA ARG A 99 -4.88 -5.06 -17.80
C ARG A 99 -4.37 -6.38 -18.39
N THR A 100 -3.29 -6.33 -19.17
CA THR A 100 -2.78 -7.51 -19.90
C THR A 100 -1.73 -8.29 -19.12
N GLN A 101 -1.12 -7.68 -18.11
CA GLN A 101 0.06 -8.17 -17.40
C GLN A 101 1.23 -8.55 -18.33
N GLN A 102 1.24 -7.99 -19.54
CA GLN A 102 2.34 -8.15 -20.49
C GLN A 102 3.18 -6.87 -20.53
N PRO A 103 4.52 -7.00 -20.62
CA PRO A 103 5.38 -5.84 -20.77
C PRO A 103 5.10 -5.14 -22.10
N LEU A 104 5.16 -3.81 -22.08
CA LEU A 104 5.06 -2.96 -23.26
C LEU A 104 6.40 -2.29 -23.50
N LEU A 105 6.91 -2.40 -24.73
CA LEU A 105 8.21 -1.87 -25.13
C LEU A 105 8.03 -1.03 -26.39
N VAL A 106 8.59 0.17 -26.37
CA VAL A 106 8.48 1.16 -27.43
C VAL A 106 9.86 1.73 -27.66
N GLU A 107 10.36 1.58 -28.88
CA GLU A 107 11.63 2.20 -29.26
C GLU A 107 11.48 3.71 -29.37
N ASP A 108 10.38 4.17 -29.95
CA ASP A 108 10.15 5.56 -30.30
C ASP A 108 8.65 5.90 -30.28
N ILE A 109 8.23 6.61 -29.23
CA ILE A 109 6.85 7.05 -29.01
C ILE A 109 6.40 7.97 -30.14
N GLU A 110 7.26 8.87 -30.64
CA GLU A 110 6.89 9.80 -31.71
C GLU A 110 6.68 9.09 -33.07
N ALA A 111 7.35 7.95 -33.27
CA ALA A 111 7.17 7.14 -34.47
C ALA A 111 5.96 6.18 -34.37
N SER A 112 5.39 6.03 -33.17
CA SER A 112 4.19 5.25 -32.90
C SER A 112 2.94 6.13 -33.08
N ASP A 113 1.73 5.55 -33.11
CA ASP A 113 0.51 6.34 -33.24
C ASP A 113 0.38 7.29 -32.02
N PRO A 114 0.35 8.63 -32.21
CA PRO A 114 0.25 9.58 -31.10
C PRO A 114 -0.99 9.35 -30.21
N GLY A 115 -2.07 8.77 -30.76
CA GLY A 115 -3.28 8.44 -30.02
C GLY A 115 -3.12 7.34 -28.98
N ASP A 116 -2.09 6.49 -29.09
CA ASP A 116 -1.83 5.38 -28.18
C ASP A 116 -1.04 5.81 -26.92
N TRP A 117 -0.38 6.96 -26.98
CA TRP A 117 0.48 7.50 -25.91
C TRP A 117 -0.11 8.75 -25.27
N GLY A 118 -1.01 9.43 -26.00
CA GLY A 118 -2.18 10.14 -25.50
C GLY A 118 -1.98 11.29 -24.52
N ALA A 119 -0.75 11.59 -24.10
CA ALA A 119 -0.55 12.50 -22.98
C ALA A 119 0.50 13.56 -23.29
N ASP A 120 0.06 14.82 -23.27
CA ASP A 120 0.86 16.03 -23.49
C ASP A 120 2.15 16.07 -22.66
N TRP A 121 2.17 15.36 -21.52
CA TRP A 121 3.34 15.29 -20.66
C TRP A 121 4.48 14.42 -21.20
N VAL A 122 4.19 13.38 -21.97
CA VAL A 122 5.23 12.53 -22.59
C VAL A 122 6.06 13.39 -23.55
N LEU A 123 5.35 14.22 -24.33
CA LEU A 123 5.93 15.18 -25.25
C LEU A 123 6.65 16.31 -24.50
N ALA A 124 6.07 16.84 -23.42
CA ALA A 124 6.69 17.91 -22.62
C ALA A 124 8.00 17.48 -21.92
N GLU A 125 8.12 16.19 -21.58
CA GLU A 125 9.36 15.61 -21.03
C GLU A 125 10.41 15.28 -22.11
N GLY A 126 9.98 15.18 -23.37
CA GLY A 126 10.81 14.78 -24.50
C GLY A 126 11.13 13.28 -24.51
N PHE A 127 10.27 12.44 -23.94
CA PHE A 127 10.48 10.99 -23.94
C PHE A 127 10.23 10.39 -25.32
N ARG A 128 11.09 9.44 -25.69
CA ARG A 128 11.10 8.75 -26.99
C ARG A 128 11.11 7.24 -26.82
N GLY A 129 12.05 6.68 -26.06
CA GLY A 129 12.00 5.26 -25.68
C GLY A 129 11.17 5.07 -24.42
N HIS A 130 10.39 3.99 -24.36
CA HIS A 130 9.49 3.72 -23.25
C HIS A 130 9.33 2.22 -23.01
N ALA A 131 9.46 1.80 -21.75
CA ALA A 131 9.20 0.43 -21.36
C ALA A 131 8.41 0.38 -20.06
N VAL A 132 7.37 -0.44 -20.04
CA VAL A 132 6.45 -0.60 -18.92
C VAL A 132 6.32 -2.08 -18.57
N VAL A 133 6.41 -2.39 -17.28
CA VAL A 133 6.21 -3.74 -16.75
C VAL A 133 5.18 -3.71 -15.61
N PRO A 134 4.39 -4.77 -15.44
CA PRO A 134 3.41 -4.83 -14.37
C PRO A 134 4.09 -5.15 -13.03
N LEU A 135 3.55 -4.61 -11.95
CA LEU A 135 3.79 -5.10 -10.59
C LEU A 135 2.70 -6.12 -10.29
N VAL A 136 3.06 -7.39 -10.12
CA VAL A 136 2.10 -8.48 -9.90
C VAL A 136 2.32 -9.13 -8.55
N VAL A 137 1.25 -9.28 -7.77
CA VAL A 137 1.22 -10.02 -6.51
C VAL A 137 0.03 -10.98 -6.55
N ASP A 138 0.25 -12.24 -6.20
CA ASP A 138 -0.79 -13.29 -6.15
C ASP A 138 -1.65 -13.41 -7.42
N GLY A 139 -1.11 -13.02 -8.58
CA GLY A 139 -1.79 -13.07 -9.87
C GLY A 139 -2.50 -11.76 -10.27
N ASP A 140 -2.55 -10.76 -9.40
CA ASP A 140 -3.20 -9.48 -9.65
C ASP A 140 -2.17 -8.37 -9.90
N SER A 141 -2.46 -7.48 -10.88
CA SER A 141 -1.62 -6.31 -11.15
C SER A 141 -1.93 -5.19 -10.16
N ILE A 142 -0.99 -4.89 -9.27
CA ILE A 142 -1.14 -3.86 -8.24
C ILE A 142 -0.57 -2.50 -8.66
N GLY A 143 0.04 -2.43 -9.85
CA GLY A 143 0.61 -1.19 -10.40
C GLY A 143 1.51 -1.46 -11.60
N VAL A 144 2.26 -0.45 -12.02
CA VAL A 144 3.28 -0.57 -13.07
C VAL A 144 4.57 0.16 -12.72
N LEU A 145 5.69 -0.35 -13.24
CA LEU A 145 7.01 0.29 -13.22
C LEU A 145 7.35 0.62 -14.67
N MET A 146 7.74 1.87 -14.92
CA MET A 146 8.15 2.31 -16.24
C MET A 146 9.50 2.99 -16.24
N ILE A 147 10.19 2.89 -17.37
CA ILE A 147 11.40 3.65 -17.65
C ILE A 147 11.27 4.34 -18.99
N ASP A 148 11.91 5.50 -19.08
CA ASP A 148 11.84 6.39 -20.24
C ASP A 148 13.23 6.85 -20.66
N THR A 149 13.42 7.01 -21.97
CA THR A 149 14.62 7.62 -22.55
C THR A 149 14.25 8.74 -23.51
N ARG A 150 15.05 9.81 -23.55
CA ARG A 150 14.85 10.98 -24.43
C ARG A 150 15.44 10.78 -25.83
N GLN A 151 16.06 9.62 -26.06
CA GLN A 151 16.46 9.13 -27.37
C GLN A 151 15.70 7.83 -27.67
N PRO A 152 15.48 7.49 -28.95
CA PRO A 152 14.94 6.20 -29.33
C PRO A 152 15.79 5.08 -28.76
N ARG A 153 15.17 4.17 -28.02
CA ARG A 153 15.85 3.02 -27.43
C ARG A 153 14.85 1.93 -27.15
N LEU A 154 15.11 0.77 -27.72
CA LEU A 154 14.44 -0.47 -27.33
C LEU A 154 15.29 -1.19 -26.29
N LEU A 155 14.68 -1.56 -25.15
CA LEU A 155 15.36 -2.42 -24.19
C LEU A 155 15.58 -3.80 -24.79
N ASN A 156 16.77 -4.34 -24.60
CA ASN A 156 17.06 -5.72 -24.98
C ASN A 156 16.42 -6.72 -23.99
N GLU A 157 16.43 -8.00 -24.34
CA GLU A 157 15.79 -9.05 -23.53
C GLU A 157 16.33 -9.13 -22.10
N ASP A 158 17.62 -8.88 -21.89
CA ASP A 158 18.26 -8.94 -20.58
C ASP A 158 17.78 -7.78 -19.70
N GLU A 159 17.73 -6.57 -20.27
CA GLU A 159 17.20 -5.37 -19.61
C GLU A 159 15.73 -5.51 -19.25
N VAL A 160 14.91 -6.07 -20.16
CA VAL A 160 13.48 -6.33 -19.91
C VAL A 160 13.31 -7.36 -18.79
N ARG A 161 14.10 -8.45 -18.80
CA ARG A 161 14.08 -9.44 -17.71
C ARG A 161 14.48 -8.79 -16.39
N PHE A 162 15.51 -7.95 -16.39
CA PHE A 162 15.97 -7.26 -15.20
C PHE A 162 14.90 -6.31 -14.63
N LEU A 163 14.29 -5.48 -15.49
CA LEU A 163 13.19 -4.58 -15.13
C LEU A 163 11.99 -5.34 -14.52
N ARG A 164 11.61 -6.49 -15.10
CA ARG A 164 10.56 -7.36 -14.55
C ARG A 164 10.91 -7.92 -13.18
N LEU A 165 12.17 -8.30 -12.96
CA LEU A 165 12.62 -8.81 -11.66
C LEU A 165 12.57 -7.70 -10.59
N MET A 166 12.96 -6.47 -10.94
CA MET A 166 12.80 -5.32 -10.05
C MET A 166 11.34 -5.04 -9.73
N ALA A 167 10.45 -5.07 -10.74
CA ALA A 167 9.02 -4.88 -10.55
C ALA A 167 8.39 -5.96 -9.65
N ASN A 168 8.77 -7.23 -9.80
CA ASN A 168 8.31 -8.30 -8.92
C ASN A 168 8.75 -8.07 -7.47
N GLN A 169 10.00 -7.66 -7.27
CA GLN A 169 10.52 -7.40 -5.93
C GLN A 169 9.87 -6.18 -5.29
N ALA A 170 9.59 -5.15 -6.08
CA ALA A 170 8.82 -3.98 -5.67
C ALA A 170 7.41 -4.37 -5.24
N ALA A 171 6.73 -5.20 -6.05
CA ALA A 171 5.37 -5.63 -5.77
C ALA A 171 5.25 -6.31 -4.41
N ILE A 172 6.19 -7.23 -4.10
CA ILE A 172 6.27 -7.91 -2.81
C ILE A 172 6.53 -6.91 -1.66
N ALA A 173 7.44 -5.96 -1.85
CA ALA A 173 7.78 -4.99 -0.81
C ALA A 173 6.62 -4.02 -0.53
N ILE A 174 5.93 -3.56 -1.57
CA ILE A 174 4.75 -2.70 -1.49
C ILE A 174 3.62 -3.42 -0.75
N GLU A 175 3.35 -4.68 -1.10
CA GLU A 175 2.31 -5.46 -0.42
C GLU A 175 2.65 -5.69 1.05
N LYS A 176 3.92 -5.99 1.36
CA LYS A 176 4.38 -6.13 2.74
C LYS A 176 4.19 -4.84 3.53
N ALA A 177 4.52 -3.68 2.96
CA ALA A 177 4.32 -2.38 3.60
C ALA A 177 2.83 -2.09 3.84
N ARG A 178 1.97 -2.39 2.85
CA ARG A 178 0.51 -2.25 2.96
C ARG A 178 -0.05 -3.11 4.09
N LEU A 179 0.26 -4.40 4.13
CA LEU A 179 -0.19 -5.32 5.19
C LEU A 179 0.32 -4.89 6.58
N HIS A 180 1.54 -4.35 6.66
CA HIS A 180 2.07 -3.83 7.92
C HIS A 180 1.28 -2.63 8.45
N LEU A 181 0.92 -1.69 7.58
CA LEU A 181 0.10 -0.53 7.94
C LEU A 181 -1.31 -0.93 8.38
N GLU A 182 -1.93 -1.90 7.69
CA GLU A 182 -3.23 -2.46 8.08
C GLU A 182 -3.18 -3.10 9.46
N GLU A 183 -2.13 -3.86 9.75
CA GLU A 183 -1.92 -4.49 11.05
C GLU A 183 -1.73 -3.45 12.17
N ILE A 184 -0.97 -2.38 11.93
CA ILE A 184 -0.84 -1.26 12.88
C ILE A 184 -2.20 -0.60 13.14
N GLY A 185 -2.98 -0.35 12.08
CA GLY A 185 -4.33 0.21 12.19
C GLY A 185 -5.26 -0.67 13.03
N ARG A 186 -5.24 -1.99 12.77
CA ARG A 186 -6.00 -2.98 13.53
C ARG A 186 -5.61 -2.98 15.01
N GLN A 187 -4.32 -3.02 15.31
CA GLN A 187 -3.84 -3.00 16.70
C GLN A 187 -4.24 -1.71 17.43
N ARG A 188 -4.20 -0.56 16.75
CA ARG A 188 -4.64 0.71 17.32
C ARG A 188 -6.13 0.68 17.68
N MET A 189 -6.97 0.21 16.76
CA MET A 189 -8.41 0.06 16.97
C MET A 189 -8.71 -0.90 18.13
N GLU A 190 -8.01 -2.02 18.21
CA GLU A 190 -8.15 -2.98 19.32
C GLU A 190 -7.79 -2.37 20.68
N ARG A 191 -6.73 -1.55 20.74
CA ARG A 191 -6.35 -0.82 21.96
C ARG A 191 -7.42 0.20 22.36
N GLU A 192 -7.93 0.97 21.41
CA GLU A 192 -8.99 1.97 21.66
C GLU A 192 -10.27 1.30 22.20
N LEU A 193 -10.67 0.16 21.63
CA LEU A 193 -11.79 -0.64 22.11
C LEU A 193 -11.53 -1.24 23.51
N ALA A 194 -10.31 -1.70 23.78
CA ALA A 194 -9.95 -2.24 25.09
C ALA A 194 -10.03 -1.17 26.19
N ILE A 195 -9.59 0.06 25.89
CA ILE A 195 -9.71 1.21 26.81
C ILE A 195 -11.19 1.55 27.05
N GLY A 196 -11.99 1.65 25.99
CA GLY A 196 -13.43 1.90 26.12
C GLY A 196 -14.13 0.87 27.00
N ARG A 197 -13.79 -0.42 26.82
CA ARG A 197 -14.28 -1.51 27.67
C ARG A 197 -13.89 -1.33 29.14
N GLN A 198 -12.64 -0.97 29.41
CA GLN A 198 -12.15 -0.78 30.79
C GLN A 198 -12.88 0.37 31.50
N ILE A 199 -13.10 1.49 30.80
CA ILE A 199 -13.82 2.63 31.36
C ILE A 199 -15.27 2.23 31.64
N GLN A 200 -15.95 1.61 30.68
CA GLN A 200 -17.33 1.13 30.86
C GLN A 200 -17.46 0.19 32.06
N LEU A 201 -16.61 -0.83 32.17
CA LEU A 201 -16.63 -1.74 33.31
C LEU A 201 -16.29 -1.03 34.63
N GLY A 202 -15.53 0.05 34.58
CA GLY A 202 -15.22 0.90 35.73
C GLY A 202 -16.38 1.78 36.20
N LEU A 203 -17.35 2.08 35.33
CA LEU A 203 -18.56 2.83 35.65
C LEU A 203 -19.64 1.96 36.32
N LEU A 204 -19.59 0.63 36.13
CA LEU A 204 -20.57 -0.27 36.71
C LEU A 204 -20.33 -0.49 38.21
N PRO A 205 -21.40 -0.67 39.02
CA PRO A 205 -21.28 -1.01 40.43
C PRO A 205 -20.45 -2.28 40.65
N LYS A 206 -19.42 -2.15 41.47
CA LYS A 206 -18.53 -3.27 41.86
C LYS A 206 -19.13 -4.15 42.95
N GLU A 207 -20.06 -3.60 43.71
CA GLU A 207 -20.75 -4.26 44.81
C GLU A 207 -22.25 -4.12 44.63
N THR A 208 -22.98 -5.12 45.11
CA THR A 208 -24.44 -5.09 45.15
C THR A 208 -24.93 -4.49 46.47
N PRO A 209 -26.07 -3.80 46.48
CA PRO A 209 -26.61 -3.19 47.69
C PRO A 209 -27.04 -4.23 48.71
N VAL A 210 -26.92 -3.88 49.99
CA VAL A 210 -27.38 -4.72 51.11
C VAL A 210 -28.73 -4.20 51.58
N VAL A 211 -29.81 -4.93 51.27
CA VAL A 211 -31.18 -4.60 51.70
C VAL A 211 -31.74 -5.79 52.48
N PRO A 212 -32.24 -5.60 53.72
CA PRO A 212 -32.78 -6.69 54.53
C PRO A 212 -33.89 -7.47 53.80
N GLY A 213 -33.74 -8.80 53.73
CA GLY A 213 -34.70 -9.69 53.07
C GLY A 213 -34.55 -9.80 51.55
N TRP A 214 -33.56 -9.15 50.95
CA TRP A 214 -33.28 -9.21 49.51
C TRP A 214 -31.83 -9.62 49.25
N GLU A 215 -31.63 -10.34 48.15
CA GLU A 215 -30.32 -10.70 47.62
C GLU A 215 -30.23 -10.21 46.17
N PHE A 216 -29.09 -9.62 45.82
CA PHE A 216 -28.88 -9.03 44.50
C PHE A 216 -27.68 -9.70 43.84
N ALA A 217 -27.77 -9.91 42.53
CA ALA A 217 -26.66 -10.33 41.68
C ALA A 217 -26.76 -9.56 40.37
N ALA A 218 -25.61 -9.14 39.83
CA ALA A 218 -25.53 -8.47 38.54
C ALA A 218 -24.49 -9.16 37.66
N VAL A 219 -24.81 -9.31 36.38
CA VAL A 219 -23.91 -9.84 35.36
C VAL A 219 -23.97 -8.92 34.15
N TYR A 220 -22.81 -8.45 33.72
CA TYR A 220 -22.67 -7.65 32.52
C TYR A 220 -21.92 -8.43 31.45
N ARG A 221 -22.52 -8.57 30.26
CA ARG A 221 -21.90 -9.25 29.12
C ARG A 221 -22.15 -8.47 27.85
N ALA A 222 -21.13 -7.72 27.41
CA ALA A 222 -21.17 -7.06 26.11
C ALA A 222 -21.29 -8.07 24.96
N ALA A 223 -22.01 -7.70 23.90
CA ALA A 223 -22.13 -8.51 22.68
C ALA A 223 -20.82 -8.56 21.86
N ARG A 224 -19.97 -7.54 21.96
CA ARG A 224 -18.63 -7.45 21.35
C ARG A 224 -17.60 -6.96 22.39
N GLN A 225 -16.60 -6.17 22.01
CA GLN A 225 -15.62 -5.62 22.96
C GLN A 225 -16.23 -4.62 23.95
N VAL A 226 -17.24 -3.84 23.55
CA VAL A 226 -17.90 -2.81 24.37
C VAL A 226 -19.41 -2.89 24.15
N GLY A 227 -20.23 -2.70 25.19
CA GLY A 227 -21.70 -2.70 25.08
C GLY A 227 -22.32 -1.31 25.20
N GLY A 228 -23.63 -1.19 24.99
CA GLY A 228 -24.40 0.04 25.25
C GLY A 228 -25.10 0.04 26.61
N ASP A 229 -25.22 -1.13 27.25
CA ASP A 229 -25.99 -1.26 28.48
C ASP A 229 -25.23 -0.71 29.69
N PHE A 230 -25.98 -0.14 30.61
CA PHE A 230 -25.54 0.42 31.89
C PHE A 230 -26.51 0.02 32.98
N TYR A 231 -26.02 -0.21 34.20
CA TYR A 231 -26.87 -0.36 35.37
C TYR A 231 -26.25 0.31 36.59
N ASP A 232 -27.10 0.73 37.53
CA ASP A 232 -26.67 1.34 38.79
C ASP A 232 -27.68 1.10 39.93
N PHE A 233 -27.19 1.22 41.17
CA PHE A 233 -27.96 1.14 42.40
C PHE A 233 -27.88 2.48 43.14
N LEU A 234 -28.98 3.22 43.18
CA LEU A 234 -29.02 4.57 43.75
C LEU A 234 -29.90 4.58 45.00
N GLU A 235 -29.50 5.27 46.06
CA GLU A 235 -30.46 5.62 47.12
C GLU A 235 -31.31 6.82 46.68
N LEU A 236 -32.64 6.74 46.84
CA LEU A 236 -33.53 7.80 46.36
C LEU A 236 -33.38 9.08 47.20
N PRO A 237 -33.15 10.25 46.58
CA PRO A 237 -32.96 11.50 47.30
C PRO A 237 -34.12 11.81 48.24
N GLY A 238 -33.81 12.08 49.51
CA GLY A 238 -34.82 12.43 50.52
C GLY A 238 -35.68 11.26 51.03
N LYS A 239 -35.36 10.01 50.65
CA LYS A 239 -36.08 8.81 51.11
C LYS A 239 -35.10 7.72 51.59
N PRO A 240 -34.56 7.85 52.83
CA PRO A 240 -33.63 6.89 53.39
C PRO A 240 -34.20 5.47 53.39
N GLY A 241 -33.43 4.50 52.91
CA GLY A 241 -33.85 3.10 52.82
C GLY A 241 -34.73 2.75 51.62
N GLN A 242 -34.97 3.68 50.68
CA GLN A 242 -35.56 3.35 49.38
C GLN A 242 -34.48 3.31 48.29
N LEU A 243 -34.30 2.12 47.71
CA LEU A 243 -33.34 1.85 46.65
C LEU A 243 -34.00 2.02 45.26
N GLY A 244 -33.35 2.76 44.36
CA GLY A 244 -33.62 2.79 42.94
C GLY A 244 -32.65 1.89 42.17
N LEU A 245 -33.17 1.14 41.22
CA LEU A 245 -32.37 0.38 40.26
C LEU A 245 -32.46 1.07 38.90
N VAL A 246 -31.31 1.35 38.29
CA VAL A 246 -31.22 1.86 36.94
C VAL A 246 -30.74 0.74 36.04
N ILE A 247 -31.43 0.55 34.91
CA ILE A 247 -30.94 -0.21 33.77
C ILE A 247 -31.24 0.65 32.56
N ALA A 248 -30.21 1.00 31.81
CA ALA A 248 -30.31 1.90 30.68
C ALA A 248 -29.48 1.37 29.51
N ASP A 249 -29.90 1.74 28.30
CA ASP A 249 -29.10 1.59 27.09
C ASP A 249 -28.60 2.98 26.70
N VAL A 250 -27.30 3.13 26.49
CA VAL A 250 -26.69 4.40 26.10
C VAL A 250 -26.88 4.60 24.60
N ALA A 251 -27.59 5.65 24.23
CA ALA A 251 -27.85 5.98 22.84
C ALA A 251 -26.57 6.48 22.13
N GLY A 252 -26.01 5.66 21.24
CA GLY A 252 -24.89 6.02 20.36
C GLY A 252 -24.20 4.79 19.74
N LYS A 253 -23.10 5.00 18.97
CA LYS A 253 -22.29 3.91 18.40
C LYS A 253 -20.79 4.17 18.62
N GLY A 254 -20.03 3.11 18.85
CA GLY A 254 -18.57 3.17 19.01
C GLY A 254 -18.10 3.55 20.42
N VAL A 255 -16.79 3.70 20.60
CA VAL A 255 -16.16 4.02 21.90
C VAL A 255 -16.76 5.26 22.58
N PRO A 256 -17.07 6.38 21.88
CA PRO A 256 -17.65 7.55 22.53
C PRO A 256 -19.05 7.34 23.12
N ALA A 257 -19.79 6.34 22.65
CA ALA A 257 -21.13 6.02 23.17
C ALA A 257 -21.10 5.07 24.37
N ALA A 258 -19.92 4.53 24.71
CA ALA A 258 -19.73 3.64 25.85
C ALA A 258 -18.97 4.29 27.01
N LEU A 259 -18.60 5.57 26.85
CA LEU A 259 -17.97 6.44 27.83
C LEU A 259 -18.99 7.44 28.37
#